data_AF-A0A815ZHM4-F1
#
_entry.id   AF-A0A815ZHM4-F1
#
_cell.length_a   1.000
_cell.length_b   1.000
_cell.length_c   1.000
_cell.angle_alpha   90.00
_cell.angle_beta   90.00
_cell.angle_gamma   90.00
#
_symmetry.space_group_name_H-M   'P 1'
#
loop_
_entity.id
_entity.type
_entity.pdbx_description
1 polymer ?
#
loop_
_entity_poly.entity_id
_entity_poly.type
_entity_poly.pdbx_seq_one_letter_code
_entity_poly.pdbx_strand_id
1 'polypeptide(L)'
;NVGPCLHGGHCKITVETRRCCTSCRLVECLAMGMSPELIQKEVLVKHMFDLLALSADICRDNRLDRVLVDALVEQAKETLSINENDFVPLWGKIINATVNKNNDLQKY
;
A
#
# COMPACT_ATOMS: atom_id res chain seq x y z
N ASN A 1 16.47 2.10 -17.59
CA ASN A 1 17.46 1.75 -18.64
C ASN A 1 18.87 1.88 -18.09
N VAL A 2 19.60 0.77 -18.06
CA VAL A 2 21.03 0.75 -17.73
C VAL A 2 21.81 1.02 -19.03
N GLY A 3 22.66 2.06 -19.05
CA GLY A 3 23.48 2.41 -20.21
C GLY A 3 24.59 1.38 -20.47
N PRO A 4 25.14 1.30 -21.69
CA PRO A 4 26.17 0.33 -22.05
C PRO A 4 27.48 0.58 -21.30
N CYS A 5 28.27 -0.48 -21.12
CA CYS A 5 29.63 -0.35 -20.61
C CYS A 5 30.55 0.33 -21.64
N LEU A 6 31.36 1.29 -21.21
CA LEU A 6 32.32 2.00 -22.07
C LEU A 6 33.69 1.28 -22.18
N HIS A 7 33.92 0.22 -21.40
CA HIS A 7 35.23 -0.44 -21.25
C HIS A 7 35.18 -1.94 -21.58
N GLY A 8 34.33 -2.34 -22.52
CA GLY A 8 34.30 -3.72 -23.02
C GLY A 8 33.72 -4.76 -22.07
N GLY A 9 32.98 -4.36 -21.02
CA GLY A 9 32.23 -5.30 -20.17
C GLY A 9 33.02 -5.93 -19.02
N HIS A 10 34.31 -5.63 -18.86
CA HIS A 10 35.18 -6.23 -17.85
C HIS A 10 35.59 -5.26 -16.73
N CYS A 11 34.73 -4.29 -16.40
CA CYS A 11 35.03 -3.36 -15.32
C CYS A 11 35.14 -4.11 -13.99
N LYS A 12 36.27 -3.97 -13.31
CA LYS A 12 36.43 -4.47 -11.94
C LYS A 12 35.44 -3.75 -11.04
N ILE A 13 34.51 -4.47 -10.43
CA ILE A 13 33.52 -3.94 -9.49
C ILE A 13 34.05 -4.08 -8.06
N THR A 14 34.43 -2.97 -7.44
CA THR A 14 34.79 -2.86 -6.04
C THR A 14 33.87 -1.86 -5.34
N VAL A 15 34.04 -1.67 -4.03
CA VAL A 15 33.28 -0.67 -3.27
C VAL A 15 33.46 0.73 -3.85
N GLU A 16 34.67 1.04 -4.32
CA GLU A 16 35.06 2.32 -4.91
C GLU A 16 34.55 2.48 -6.35
N THR A 17 34.57 1.42 -7.16
CA THR A 17 34.31 1.50 -8.61
C THR A 17 32.90 1.11 -9.05
N ARG A 18 32.06 0.55 -8.15
CA ARG A 18 30.70 0.06 -8.47
C ARG A 18 29.75 1.09 -9.10
N ARG A 19 30.02 2.39 -8.96
CA ARG A 19 29.20 3.45 -9.59
C ARG A 19 29.71 3.85 -10.98
N CYS A 20 30.94 3.49 -11.34
CA CYS A 20 31.55 3.86 -12.61
C CYS A 20 30.96 3.10 -13.80
N CYS A 21 30.41 1.89 -13.58
CA CYS A 21 29.77 1.12 -14.63
C CYS A 21 28.54 0.38 -14.07
N THR A 22 27.36 0.94 -14.31
CA THR A 22 26.09 0.34 -13.90
C THR A 22 25.79 -0.96 -14.67
N SER A 23 26.26 -1.08 -15.91
CA SER A 23 26.16 -2.30 -16.73
C SER A 23 26.91 -3.47 -16.12
N CYS A 24 28.22 -3.34 -15.90
CA CYS A 24 29.03 -4.42 -15.30
C CYS A 24 28.58 -4.73 -13.87
N ARG A 25 28.15 -3.73 -13.10
CA ARG A 25 27.59 -3.96 -11.77
C ARG A 25 26.33 -4.82 -11.81
N LEU A 26 25.40 -4.57 -12.75
CA LEU A 26 24.20 -5.38 -12.88
C LEU A 26 24.55 -6.83 -13.21
N VAL A 27 25.53 -7.04 -14.09
CA VAL A 27 26.02 -8.39 -14.43
C VAL A 27 26.55 -9.12 -13.19
N GLU A 28 27.38 -8.47 -12.37
CA GLU A 28 27.87 -9.04 -11.12
C GLU A 28 26.75 -9.35 -10.12
N CYS A 29 25.76 -8.46 -9.98
CA CYS A 29 24.58 -8.70 -9.14
C CYS A 29 23.83 -9.98 -9.55
N LEU A 30 23.64 -10.18 -10.86
CA LEU A 30 23.00 -11.38 -11.40
C LEU A 30 23.89 -12.62 -11.24
N ALA A 31 25.20 -12.49 -11.46
CA ALA A 31 26.16 -13.58 -11.28
C ALA A 31 26.25 -14.07 -9.83
N MET A 32 26.05 -13.17 -8.86
CA MET A 32 25.94 -13.50 -7.43
C MET A 32 24.57 -14.07 -7.04
N GLY A 33 23.65 -14.29 -7.99
CA GLY A 33 22.35 -14.93 -7.74
C GLY A 33 21.24 -13.99 -7.26
N MET A 34 21.39 -12.67 -7.44
CA MET A 34 20.25 -11.76 -7.21
C MET A 34 19.17 -12.03 -8.25
N SER A 35 17.97 -12.37 -7.78
CA SER A 35 16.82 -12.69 -8.63
C SER A 35 15.96 -11.44 -8.86
N PRO A 36 15.93 -10.87 -10.08
CA PRO A 36 15.06 -9.74 -10.41
C PRO A 36 13.57 -10.10 -10.31
N GLU A 37 13.24 -11.39 -10.34
CA GLU A 37 11.89 -11.92 -10.20
C GLU A 37 11.32 -11.72 -8.78
N LEU A 38 12.18 -11.50 -7.79
CA LEU A 38 11.78 -11.14 -6.42
C LEU A 38 11.46 -9.65 -6.25
N ILE A 39 11.60 -8.85 -7.31
CA ILE A 39 11.24 -7.43 -7.32
C ILE A 39 9.71 -7.32 -7.54
N GLN A 40 8.93 -7.55 -6.49
CA GLN A 40 7.46 -7.43 -6.53
C GLN A 40 6.99 -6.02 -6.17
N LYS A 41 6.91 -5.09 -7.13
CA LYS A 41 6.41 -3.74 -6.82
C LYS A 41 5.29 -3.23 -7.71
N GLU A 42 5.37 -3.30 -9.04
CA GLU A 42 4.28 -2.75 -9.85
C GLU A 42 3.00 -3.62 -9.79
N VAL A 43 3.15 -4.94 -9.76
CA VAL A 43 2.02 -5.89 -9.74
C VAL A 43 1.28 -5.87 -8.41
N LEU A 44 2.01 -5.83 -7.30
CA LEU A 44 1.42 -5.76 -5.96
C LEU A 44 0.63 -4.46 -5.75
N VAL A 45 1.20 -3.33 -6.19
CA VAL A 45 0.54 -2.02 -6.11
C VAL A 45 -0.71 -2.00 -6.99
N LYS A 46 -0.65 -2.55 -8.20
CA LYS A 46 -1.82 -2.65 -9.07
C LYS A 46 -2.93 -3.51 -8.44
N HIS A 47 -2.60 -4.68 -7.90
CA HIS A 47 -3.59 -5.54 -7.23
C HIS A 47 -4.23 -4.85 -6.03
N MET A 48 -3.47 -4.07 -5.26
CA MET A 48 -4.05 -3.27 -4.17
C MET A 48 -5.03 -2.21 -4.68
N PHE A 49 -4.72 -1.53 -5.78
CA PHE A 49 -5.65 -0.58 -6.40
C PHE A 49 -6.90 -1.27 -6.95
N ASP A 50 -6.77 -2.43 -7.59
CA ASP A 50 -7.89 -3.21 -8.11
C ASP A 50 -8.81 -3.68 -6.96
N LEU A 51 -8.23 -4.12 -5.82
CA LEU A 51 -8.99 -4.49 -4.62
C LEU A 51 -9.74 -3.29 -4.01
N LEU A 52 -9.12 -2.11 -3.98
CA LEU A 52 -9.77 -0.89 -3.50
C LEU A 52 -10.92 -0.47 -4.41
N ALA A 53 -10.74 -0.53 -5.73
CA ALA A 53 -11.78 -0.23 -6.71
C ALA A 53 -12.96 -1.20 -6.57
N LEU A 54 -12.70 -2.51 -6.49
CA LEU A 54 -13.72 -3.53 -6.25
C LEU A 54 -14.44 -3.29 -4.92
N SER A 55 -13.73 -2.93 -3.85
CA SER A 55 -14.37 -2.60 -2.57
C SER A 55 -15.29 -1.38 -2.67
N ALA A 56 -14.91 -0.37 -3.46
CA ALA A 56 -15.73 0.80 -3.71
C ALA A 56 -16.96 0.48 -4.57
N ASP A 57 -16.80 -0.36 -5.60
CA ASP A 57 -17.91 -0.85 -6.44
C ASP A 57 -18.86 -1.71 -5.63
N ILE A 58 -18.35 -2.64 -4.81
CA ILE A 58 -19.13 -3.42 -3.87
C ILE A 58 -19.86 -2.50 -2.88
N CYS A 59 -19.24 -1.44 -2.36
CA CYS A 59 -19.92 -0.46 -1.50
C CYS A 59 -20.98 0.37 -2.25
N ARG A 60 -20.81 0.60 -3.55
CA ARG A 60 -21.79 1.32 -4.39
C ARG A 60 -22.97 0.42 -4.78
N ASP A 61 -22.69 -0.84 -5.12
CA ASP A 61 -23.64 -1.80 -5.68
C ASP A 61 -24.34 -2.63 -4.59
N ASN A 62 -23.66 -2.93 -3.47
CA ASN A 62 -24.33 -3.35 -2.24
C ASN A 62 -24.99 -2.13 -1.60
N ARG A 63 -26.08 -1.67 -2.23
CA ARG A 63 -27.25 -1.15 -1.51
C ARG A 63 -27.85 -2.24 -0.60
N LEU A 64 -27.04 -2.85 0.27
CA LEU A 64 -27.53 -3.07 1.62
C LEU A 64 -27.75 -1.66 2.10
N ASP A 65 -28.98 -1.20 1.87
CA ASP A 65 -29.45 0.15 2.12
C ASP A 65 -28.80 0.55 3.43
N ARG A 66 -27.97 1.59 3.43
CA ARG A 66 -27.24 1.98 4.63
C ARG A 66 -28.22 2.10 5.81
N VAL A 67 -29.46 2.47 5.50
CA VAL A 67 -30.65 2.42 6.34
C VAL A 67 -30.96 1.03 6.93
N LEU A 68 -30.89 -0.05 6.15
CA LEU A 68 -31.09 -1.44 6.60
C LEU A 68 -29.94 -1.94 7.47
N VAL A 69 -28.69 -1.58 7.13
CA VAL A 69 -27.52 -1.89 7.97
C VAL A 69 -27.61 -1.15 9.31
N ASP A 70 -27.91 0.15 9.26
CA ASP A 70 -28.09 0.99 10.45
C ASP A 70 -29.29 0.46 11.29
N ALA A 71 -30.40 0.08 10.68
CA ALA A 71 -31.56 -0.50 11.37
C ALA A 71 -31.26 -1.85 12.03
N LEU A 72 -30.50 -2.73 11.36
CA LEU A 72 -30.06 -4.00 11.94
C LEU A 72 -29.07 -3.79 13.09
N VAL A 73 -28.20 -2.79 13.00
CA VAL A 73 -27.29 -2.41 14.08
C VAL A 73 -28.07 -1.92 15.31
N GLU A 74 -29.08 -1.06 15.12
CA GLU A 74 -29.94 -0.62 16.22
C GLU A 74 -30.73 -1.78 16.85
N GLN A 75 -31.31 -2.66 16.02
CA GLN A 75 -32.01 -3.84 16.52
C GLN A 75 -31.08 -4.80 17.29
N ALA A 76 -29.82 -4.94 16.87
CA ALA A 76 -28.82 -5.72 17.58
C ALA A 76 -28.40 -5.09 18.91
N LYS A 77 -28.26 -3.75 18.97
CA LYS A 77 -27.98 -3.02 20.22
C LYS A 77 -29.09 -3.24 21.25
N GLU A 78 -30.35 -3.12 20.83
CA GLU A 78 -31.52 -3.34 21.69
C GLU A 78 -31.58 -4.79 22.20
N THR A 79 -31.38 -5.77 21.31
CA THR A 79 -31.46 -7.20 21.65
C THR A 79 -30.35 -7.64 22.60
N LEU A 80 -29.16 -7.04 22.49
CA LEU A 80 -27.98 -7.43 23.26
C LEU A 80 -27.72 -6.54 24.48
N SER A 81 -28.57 -5.56 24.77
CA SER A 81 -28.38 -4.55 25.84
C SER A 81 -27.00 -3.86 25.78
N ILE A 82 -26.48 -3.63 24.56
CA ILE A 82 -25.14 -3.03 24.39
C ILE A 82 -25.24 -1.54 24.71
N ASN A 83 -24.50 -1.08 25.72
CA ASN A 83 -24.41 0.33 26.07
C ASN A 83 -23.55 1.05 25.02
N GLU A 84 -24.01 2.19 24.48
CA GLU A 84 -23.28 2.94 23.45
C GLU A 84 -21.87 3.37 23.90
N ASN A 85 -21.64 3.42 25.21
CA ASN A 85 -20.34 3.74 25.81
C ASN A 85 -19.28 2.63 25.64
N ASP A 86 -19.68 1.41 25.30
CA ASP A 86 -18.77 0.26 25.13
C ASP A 86 -18.37 0.04 23.65
N PHE A 87 -18.98 0.78 22.71
CA PHE A 87 -18.76 0.58 21.27
C PHE A 87 -18.01 1.76 20.64
N VAL A 88 -16.73 1.55 20.33
CA VAL A 88 -15.97 2.44 19.42
C VAL A 88 -15.94 1.78 18.04
N PRO A 89 -16.69 2.29 17.03
CA PRO A 89 -16.62 1.74 15.69
C PRO A 89 -15.18 1.82 15.16
N LEU A 90 -14.65 0.72 14.63
CA LEU A 90 -13.30 0.70 14.03
C LEU A 90 -13.14 1.74 12.91
N TRP A 91 -14.24 2.08 12.24
CA TRP A 91 -14.32 3.15 11.23
C TRP A 91 -14.09 4.56 11.83
N GLY A 92 -14.47 4.80 13.09
CA GLY A 92 -14.27 6.07 13.78
C GLY A 92 -12.81 6.33 14.18
N LYS A 93 -12.00 5.27 14.33
CA LYS A 93 -10.54 5.40 14.56
C LYS A 93 -9.80 5.87 13.31
N ILE A 94 -10.34 5.60 12.12
CA ILE A 94 -9.75 6.01 10.83
C ILE A 94 -9.98 7.51 10.59
N ILE A 95 -11.16 8.04 10.93
CA ILE A 95 -11.48 9.45 10.69
C ILE A 95 -10.68 10.40 11.60
N ASN A 96 -10.52 10.10 12.90
CA ASN A 96 -9.78 10.99 13.81
C ASN A 96 -8.26 11.05 13.51
N ALA A 97 -7.68 9.99 12.95
CA ALA A 97 -6.29 10.02 12.49
C ALA A 97 -6.10 10.89 11.21
N THR A 98 -7.14 10.97 10.36
CA THR A 98 -7.12 11.81 9.15
C THR A 98 -7.41 13.28 9.46
N VAL A 99 -8.31 13.57 10.42
CA VAL A 99 -8.63 14.96 10.82
C VAL A 99 -7.47 15.63 11.57
N ASN A 100 -6.74 14.91 12.44
CA ASN A 100 -5.60 15.51 13.16
C ASN A 100 -4.39 15.82 12.28
N LYS A 101 -4.15 15.08 11.18
CA LYS A 101 -3.04 15.40 10.25
C LYS A 101 -3.32 16.59 9.33
N ASN A 102 -4.58 16.90 9.06
CA ASN A 102 -4.94 18.05 8.24
C ASN A 102 -4.88 19.39 8.99
N ASN A 103 -4.88 19.37 10.34
CA ASN A 103 -4.71 20.58 11.16
C ASN A 103 -3.24 20.94 11.43
N ASP A 104 -2.30 19.99 11.30
CA ASP A 104 -0.85 20.26 11.49
C ASP A 104 -0.14 20.77 10.22
N LEU A 105 -0.82 20.81 9.07
CA LEU A 105 -0.33 21.44 7.83
C LEU A 105 -0.98 22.81 7.56
N GLN A 106 -1.81 23.32 8.48
CA GLN A 106 -2.41 24.66 8.40
C GLN A 106 -1.92 25.64 9.49
N LYS A 107 -0.80 25.34 10.17
CA LYS A 107 -0.07 26.32 11.00
C LYS A 107 1.38 26.40 10.52
N TYR A 108 2.04 27.51 10.19
CA TYR A 108 1.83 28.94 10.47
C TYR A 108 1.11 29.26 11.79
#